data_AF-A0A072TPJ4-F1
#
_entry.id   AF-A0A072TPJ4-F1
#
_cell.length_a   1.000
_cell.length_b   1.000
_cell.length_c   1.000
_cell.angle_alpha   90.00
_cell.angle_beta   90.00
_cell.angle_gamma   90.00
#
_symmetry.space_group_name_H-M   'P 1'
#
loop_
_entity.id
_entity.type
_entity.pdbx_description
1 polymer ?
#
loop_
_entity_poly.entity_id
_entity_poly.type
_entity_poly.pdbx_seq_one_letter_code
_entity_poly.pdbx_strand_id
1 'polypeptide(L)'
;MKFCKKYQEYMQGQEQKKLPEVGFKKLKKILKKCRRDSSQSQPCPDHCSVCDGTFFPSLLSEMSEIVGCFNQRAQKLLELHLASGFRKYILWFKGKYHKNHTALIQEGEDLVTYALINATAIRKILKKYDKV
;
A
#
# COMPACT_ATOMS: atom_id res chain seq x y z
N MET A 1 -17.88 8.99 6.10
CA MET A 1 -16.74 8.63 6.99
C MET A 1 -15.40 9.10 6.39
N LYS A 2 -14.44 9.53 7.22
CA LYS A 2 -13.12 10.03 6.74
C LYS A 2 -12.19 8.84 6.40
N PHE A 3 -12.09 8.48 5.12
CA PHE A 3 -11.23 7.38 4.62
C PHE A 3 -9.82 7.38 5.22
N CYS A 4 -9.17 8.55 5.33
CA CYS A 4 -7.82 8.63 5.88
C CYS A 4 -7.71 8.17 7.34
N LYS A 5 -8.76 8.33 8.16
CA LYS A 5 -8.75 7.83 9.55
C LYS A 5 -8.78 6.30 9.57
N LYS A 6 -9.72 5.70 8.83
CA LYS A 6 -9.80 4.23 8.69
C LYS A 6 -8.56 3.60 8.07
N TYR A 7 -7.97 4.27 7.07
CA TYR A 7 -6.71 3.83 6.47
C TYR A 7 -5.58 3.80 7.50
N GLN A 8 -5.44 4.87 8.28
CA GLN A 8 -4.41 4.97 9.31
C GLN A 8 -4.63 3.99 10.46
N GLU A 9 -5.87 3.81 10.91
CA GLU A 9 -6.25 2.79 11.91
C GLU A 9 -5.90 1.38 11.43
N TYR A 10 -6.16 1.06 10.16
CA TYR A 10 -5.78 -0.23 9.56
C TYR A 10 -4.27 -0.42 9.52
N MET A 11 -3.51 0.60 9.09
CA MET A 11 -2.04 0.51 9.04
C MET A 11 -1.42 0.42 10.45
N GLN A 12 -1.97 1.12 11.43
CA GLN A 12 -1.56 1.03 12.84
C GLN A 12 -1.83 -0.36 13.42
N GLY A 13 -2.97 -0.96 13.11
CA GLY A 13 -3.27 -2.36 13.49
C GLY A 13 -2.27 -3.37 12.90
N GLN A 14 -1.55 -2.99 11.84
CA GLN A 14 -0.52 -3.80 11.20
C GLN A 14 0.91 -3.33 11.50
N GLU A 15 1.13 -2.43 12.47
CA GLU A 15 2.46 -1.89 12.82
C GLU A 15 3.49 -2.97 13.16
N GLN A 16 3.05 -4.06 13.79
CA GLN A 16 3.91 -5.21 14.09
C GLN A 16 4.54 -5.82 12.82
N LYS A 17 3.88 -5.65 11.66
CA LYS A 17 4.32 -6.15 10.36
C LYS A 17 5.09 -5.11 9.53
N LYS A 18 5.29 -3.87 10.00
CA LYS A 18 6.00 -2.77 9.30
C LYS A 18 5.63 -2.65 7.82
N LEU A 19 4.32 -2.51 7.54
CA LEU A 19 3.83 -2.37 6.18
C LEU A 19 4.06 -0.95 5.65
N PRO A 20 4.56 -0.78 4.41
CA PRO A 20 4.63 0.54 3.79
C PRO A 20 3.22 1.09 3.55
N GLU A 21 3.06 2.39 3.77
CA GLU A 21 1.80 3.11 3.65
C GLU A 21 1.91 4.30 2.68
N VAL A 22 0.78 4.69 2.10
CA VAL A 22 0.64 5.89 1.29
C VAL A 22 0.73 7.11 2.21
N GLY A 23 1.74 7.93 1.98
CA GLY A 23 2.09 9.15 2.69
C GLY A 23 1.12 10.31 2.41
N PHE A 24 -0.17 10.14 2.69
CA PHE A 24 -1.22 11.11 2.41
C PHE A 24 -0.91 12.52 2.91
N LYS A 25 -0.25 12.66 4.06
CA LYS A 25 0.11 13.97 4.63
C LYS A 25 1.16 14.68 3.76
N LYS A 26 2.17 13.95 3.29
CA LYS A 26 3.23 14.45 2.39
C LYS A 26 2.63 14.82 1.03
N LEU A 27 1.93 13.90 0.38
CA LEU A 27 1.31 14.12 -0.93
C LEU A 27 0.31 15.28 -0.91
N LYS A 28 -0.52 15.40 0.14
CA LYS A 28 -1.43 16.55 0.27
C LYS A 28 -0.71 17.88 0.47
N LYS A 29 0.49 17.90 1.09
CA LYS A 29 1.28 19.14 1.23
C LYS A 29 1.82 19.59 -0.12
N ILE A 30 2.32 18.66 -0.95
CA ILE A 30 2.79 18.94 -2.31
C ILE A 30 1.65 19.58 -3.13
N LEU A 31 0.48 18.93 -3.16
CA LEU A 31 -0.70 19.46 -3.85
C LEU A 31 -1.14 20.85 -3.35
N LYS A 32 -1.05 21.11 -2.05
CA LYS A 32 -1.40 22.43 -1.48
C LYS A 32 -0.40 23.51 -1.87
N LYS A 33 0.89 23.18 -1.96
CA LYS A 33 1.94 24.11 -2.39
C LYS A 33 1.71 24.51 -3.85
N CYS A 34 1.50 23.52 -4.71
CA CYS A 34 1.13 23.70 -6.11
C CYS A 34 -0.01 24.70 -6.34
N ARG A 35 -1.11 24.52 -5.60
CA ARG A 35 -2.26 25.44 -5.69
C ARG A 35 -1.94 26.88 -5.28
N ARG A 36 -1.02 27.09 -4.33
CA ARG A 36 -0.61 28.44 -3.89
C ARG A 36 0.31 29.09 -4.89
N ASP A 37 1.27 28.33 -5.43
CA ASP A 37 2.26 28.87 -6.36
C ASP A 37 1.60 29.23 -7.72
N SER A 38 0.50 28.56 -8.09
CA SER A 38 -0.33 28.90 -9.26
C SER A 38 -1.11 30.23 -9.13
N SER A 39 -1.17 30.84 -7.94
CA SER A 39 -1.99 32.04 -7.72
C SER A 39 -1.31 33.36 -8.09
N GLN A 40 -0.06 33.34 -8.55
CA GLN A 40 0.69 34.57 -8.89
C GLN A 40 0.71 34.98 -10.37
N SER A 41 0.31 34.12 -11.31
CA SER A 41 0.09 34.53 -12.71
C SER A 41 -0.44 33.34 -13.53
N GLN A 42 -1.71 33.45 -13.93
CA GLN A 42 -2.47 32.53 -14.79
C GLN A 42 -2.95 31.20 -14.17
N PRO A 43 -4.18 30.76 -14.50
CA PRO A 43 -4.64 29.41 -14.16
C PRO A 43 -3.66 28.41 -14.75
N CYS A 44 -3.17 27.47 -13.94
CA CYS A 44 -2.28 26.43 -14.43
C CYS A 44 -2.88 25.78 -15.68
N PRO A 45 -2.11 25.57 -16.75
CA PRO A 45 -2.51 24.63 -17.80
C PRO A 45 -2.76 23.26 -17.16
N ASP A 46 -3.49 22.38 -17.85
CA ASP A 46 -3.92 21.05 -17.37
C ASP A 46 -2.81 20.18 -16.75
N HIS A 47 -1.52 20.56 -16.90
CA HIS A 47 -0.37 20.06 -16.18
C HIS A 47 0.58 21.18 -15.72
N CYS A 48 0.99 21.14 -14.46
CA CYS A 48 2.03 22.02 -13.91
C CYS A 48 3.31 21.19 -13.76
N SER A 49 4.23 21.32 -14.72
CA SER A 49 5.44 20.49 -14.80
C SER A 49 6.26 20.42 -13.50
N VAL A 50 6.28 21.50 -12.70
CA VAL A 50 6.95 21.56 -11.39
C VAL A 50 6.22 20.72 -10.33
N CYS A 51 4.89 20.72 -10.38
CA CYS A 51 4.05 19.92 -9.51
C CYS A 51 4.08 18.45 -9.89
N ASP A 52 4.05 18.15 -11.17
CA ASP A 52 4.12 16.81 -11.72
C ASP A 52 5.47 16.18 -11.34
N GLY A 53 6.55 16.95 -11.52
CA GLY A 53 7.92 16.57 -11.19
C GLY A 53 8.21 16.39 -9.69
N THR A 54 7.28 16.72 -8.80
CA THR A 54 7.41 16.47 -7.35
C THR A 54 6.38 15.49 -6.82
N PHE A 55 5.14 15.57 -7.31
CA PHE A 55 4.04 14.71 -6.90
C PHE A 55 4.20 13.27 -7.41
N PHE A 56 4.37 13.09 -8.72
CA PHE A 56 4.43 11.75 -9.30
C PHE A 56 5.67 10.96 -8.88
N PRO A 57 6.88 11.55 -8.80
CA PRO A 57 8.03 10.83 -8.25
C PRO A 57 7.82 10.41 -6.79
N SER A 58 7.21 11.28 -5.97
CA SER A 58 6.87 10.93 -4.58
C SER A 58 5.86 9.78 -4.51
N LEU A 59 4.81 9.83 -5.34
CA LEU A 59 3.79 8.79 -5.40
C LEU A 59 4.36 7.47 -5.93
N LEU A 60 5.20 7.51 -6.97
CA LEU A 60 5.84 6.33 -7.55
C LEU A 60 6.75 5.63 -6.55
N SER A 61 7.52 6.39 -5.76
CA SER A 61 8.34 5.84 -4.67
C SER A 61 7.47 5.07 -3.66
N GLU A 62 6.37 5.68 -3.19
CA GLU A 62 5.46 5.04 -2.24
C GLU A 62 4.78 3.78 -2.85
N MET A 63 4.39 3.85 -4.12
CA MET A 63 3.82 2.70 -4.85
C MET A 63 4.83 1.55 -4.98
N SER A 64 6.09 1.86 -5.29
CA SER A 64 7.15 0.86 -5.43
C SER A 64 7.40 0.13 -4.12
N GLU A 65 7.39 0.84 -2.98
CA GLU A 65 7.52 0.22 -1.65
C GLU A 65 6.33 -0.72 -1.35
N ILE A 66 5.11 -0.28 -1.65
CA ILE A 66 3.89 -1.08 -1.47
C ILE A 66 3.92 -2.36 -2.32
N VAL A 67 4.25 -2.23 -3.61
CA VAL A 67 4.32 -3.38 -4.53
C VAL A 67 5.47 -4.32 -4.15
N GLY A 68 6.62 -3.77 -3.77
CA GLY A 68 7.76 -4.56 -3.29
C GLY A 68 7.40 -5.39 -2.06
N CYS A 69 6.75 -4.78 -1.07
CA CYS A 69 6.28 -5.48 0.12
C CYS A 69 5.22 -6.54 -0.21
N PHE A 70 4.28 -6.22 -1.09
CA PHE A 70 3.26 -7.16 -1.53
C PHE A 70 3.88 -8.38 -2.21
N ASN A 71 4.77 -8.16 -3.19
CA ASN A 71 5.43 -9.23 -3.93
C ASN A 71 6.26 -10.13 -3.01
N GLN A 72 7.02 -9.55 -2.09
CA GLN A 72 7.80 -10.31 -1.12
C GLN A 72 6.92 -11.21 -0.25
N ARG A 73 5.77 -10.70 0.22
CA ARG A 73 4.81 -11.48 1.03
C ARG A 73 4.08 -12.53 0.22
N ALA A 74 3.68 -12.20 -1.00
CA ALA A 74 3.04 -13.14 -1.92
C ALA A 74 3.98 -14.31 -2.25
N GLN A 75 5.25 -14.02 -2.54
CA GLN A 75 6.29 -15.03 -2.76
C GLN A 75 6.46 -15.92 -1.53
N LYS A 76 6.57 -15.33 -0.33
CA LYS A 76 6.68 -16.09 0.92
C LYS A 76 5.47 -16.99 1.16
N LEU A 77 4.26 -16.51 0.89
CA LEU A 77 3.03 -17.30 0.97
C LEU A 77 3.04 -18.46 -0.03
N LEU A 78 3.43 -18.20 -1.28
CA LEU A 78 3.56 -19.23 -2.31
C LEU A 78 4.62 -20.27 -1.94
N GLU A 79 5.79 -19.86 -1.46
CA GLU A 79 6.83 -20.78 -1.00
C GLU A 79 6.34 -21.66 0.16
N LEU A 80 5.59 -21.09 1.11
CA LEU A 80 5.00 -21.87 2.21
C LEU A 80 3.93 -22.85 1.71
N HIS A 81 3.16 -22.48 0.69
CA HIS A 81 2.16 -23.34 0.08
C HIS A 81 2.78 -24.43 -0.82
N LEU A 82 3.84 -24.12 -1.57
CA LEU A 82 4.53 -25.01 -2.50
C LEU A 82 5.54 -25.93 -1.80
N ALA A 83 6.15 -25.49 -0.69
CA ALA A 83 6.99 -26.33 0.17
C ALA A 83 6.22 -27.46 0.89
N SER A 84 4.94 -27.64 0.56
CA SER A 84 4.02 -28.66 1.08
C SER A 84 4.34 -30.10 0.64
N GLY A 85 5.55 -30.40 0.15
CA GLY A 85 6.06 -31.76 -0.04
C GLY A 85 6.86 -32.26 1.18
N PHE A 86 8.15 -31.96 1.21
CA PHE A 86 9.06 -32.40 2.29
C PHE A 86 8.73 -31.78 3.66
N ARG A 87 8.30 -30.51 3.68
CA ARG A 87 7.93 -29.82 4.92
C ARG A 87 6.60 -30.34 5.48
N LYS A 88 5.73 -30.86 4.60
CA LYS A 88 4.45 -31.48 4.96
C LYS A 88 4.66 -32.77 5.74
N TYR A 89 5.61 -33.60 5.31
CA TYR A 89 6.05 -34.78 6.06
C TYR A 89 6.57 -34.43 7.46
N ILE A 90 7.41 -33.39 7.59
CA ILE A 90 7.94 -32.93 8.90
C ILE A 90 6.82 -32.39 9.81
N LEU A 91 5.87 -31.62 9.27
CA LEU A 91 4.74 -31.09 10.04
C LEU A 91 3.72 -32.17 10.43
N TRP A 92 3.50 -33.16 9.55
CA TRP A 92 2.63 -34.30 9.81
C TRP A 92 3.15 -35.13 10.98
N PHE A 93 4.46 -35.40 11.02
CA PHE A 93 5.13 -36.03 12.17
C PHE A 93 5.02 -35.21 13.47
N LYS A 94 4.81 -33.88 13.39
CA LYS A 94 4.68 -32.98 14.55
C LYS A 94 3.24 -32.65 14.96
N GLY A 95 2.21 -33.21 14.31
CA GLY A 95 0.79 -32.99 14.67
C GLY A 95 0.26 -31.55 14.54
N LYS A 96 1.03 -30.62 13.95
CA LYS A 96 0.71 -29.17 13.90
C LYS A 96 0.07 -28.69 12.59
N TYR A 97 -0.38 -29.62 11.73
CA TYR A 97 -0.76 -29.31 10.35
C TYR A 97 -1.95 -28.33 10.25
N HIS A 98 -2.99 -28.53 11.07
CA HIS A 98 -4.22 -27.76 10.98
C HIS A 98 -4.07 -26.28 11.36
N LYS A 99 -3.27 -25.98 12.39
CA LYS A 99 -3.09 -24.61 12.91
C LYS A 99 -2.33 -23.69 11.94
N ASN A 100 -1.44 -24.26 11.13
CA ASN A 100 -0.64 -23.50 10.17
C ASN A 100 -1.43 -23.18 8.89
N HIS A 101 -2.37 -24.04 8.48
CA HIS A 101 -3.19 -23.80 7.28
C HIS A 101 -4.13 -22.61 7.46
N THR A 102 -4.81 -22.51 8.61
CA THR A 102 -5.67 -21.36 8.93
C THR A 102 -4.88 -20.06 9.02
N ALA A 103 -3.66 -20.10 9.58
CA ALA A 103 -2.79 -18.92 9.63
C ALA A 103 -2.33 -18.46 8.24
N LEU A 104 -2.03 -19.39 7.32
CA LEU A 104 -1.67 -19.07 5.94
C LEU A 104 -2.85 -18.47 5.15
N ILE A 105 -4.06 -18.99 5.35
CA ILE A 105 -5.27 -18.41 4.75
C ILE A 105 -5.46 -16.98 5.26
N GLN A 106 -5.36 -16.76 6.57
CA GLN A 106 -5.50 -15.43 7.16
C GLN A 106 -4.42 -14.45 6.66
N GLU A 107 -3.18 -14.91 6.54
CA GLU A 107 -2.09 -14.09 6.00
C GLU A 107 -2.33 -13.72 4.52
N GLY A 108 -2.94 -14.62 3.74
CA GLY A 108 -3.41 -14.34 2.39
C GLY A 108 -4.54 -13.29 2.34
N GLU A 109 -5.55 -13.43 3.21
CA GLU A 109 -6.64 -12.45 3.33
C GLU A 109 -6.14 -11.06 3.74
N ASP A 110 -5.22 -11.00 4.70
CA ASP A 110 -4.57 -9.76 5.15
C ASP A 110 -3.81 -9.09 4.00
N LEU A 111 -3.12 -9.88 3.17
CA LEU A 111 -2.36 -9.41 2.02
C LEU A 111 -3.25 -8.82 0.91
N VAL A 112 -4.36 -9.50 0.60
CA VAL A 112 -5.36 -9.01 -0.35
C VAL A 112 -6.04 -7.74 0.16
N THR A 113 -6.37 -7.70 1.46
CA THR A 113 -6.96 -6.53 2.12
C THR A 113 -5.99 -5.35 2.07
N TYR A 114 -4.71 -5.58 2.34
CA TYR A 114 -3.66 -4.57 2.22
C TYR A 114 -3.57 -4.00 0.80
N ALA A 115 -3.60 -4.84 -0.24
CA ALA A 115 -3.59 -4.39 -1.63
C ALA A 115 -4.82 -3.54 -1.96
N LEU A 116 -6.02 -3.97 -1.56
CA LEU A 116 -7.27 -3.27 -1.83
C LEU A 116 -7.30 -1.87 -1.18
N ILE A 117 -6.85 -1.79 0.08
CA ILE A 117 -6.82 -0.55 0.84
C ILE A 117 -5.81 0.43 0.24
N ASN A 118 -4.61 -0.03 -0.14
CA ASN A 118 -3.61 0.81 -0.81
C ASN A 118 -4.04 1.25 -2.21
N ALA A 119 -4.63 0.37 -3.01
CA ALA A 119 -5.19 0.72 -4.31
C ALA A 119 -6.27 1.80 -4.18
N THR A 120 -7.15 1.68 -3.17
CA THR A 120 -8.15 2.71 -2.88
C THR A 120 -7.52 4.03 -2.45
N ALA A 121 -6.42 3.99 -1.70
CA ALA A 121 -5.68 5.16 -1.26
C ALA A 121 -5.05 5.91 -2.44
N ILE A 122 -4.35 5.19 -3.30
CA ILE A 122 -3.75 5.68 -4.56
C ILE A 122 -4.83 6.34 -5.42
N ARG A 123 -5.95 5.65 -5.67
CA ARG A 123 -7.06 6.20 -6.45
C ARG A 123 -7.57 7.51 -5.87
N LYS A 124 -7.66 7.62 -4.54
CA LYS A 124 -8.14 8.83 -3.87
C LYS A 124 -7.16 9.99 -3.95
N ILE A 125 -5.85 9.75 -3.92
CA ILE A 125 -4.88 10.83 -4.04
C ILE A 125 -4.75 11.31 -5.49
N LEU A 126 -4.83 10.41 -6.47
CA LEU A 126 -4.89 10.76 -7.89
C LEU A 126 -6.14 11.59 -8.21
N LYS A 127 -7.33 11.14 -7.77
CA LYS A 127 -8.56 11.95 -7.87
C LYS A 127 -8.49 13.31 -7.19
N LYS A 128 -7.58 13.49 -6.24
CA LYS A 128 -7.36 14.78 -5.60
C LYS A 128 -6.40 15.64 -6.42
N TYR A 129 -5.37 15.04 -7.01
CA TYR A 129 -4.49 15.68 -7.97
C TYR A 129 -5.29 16.24 -9.15
N ASP A 130 -6.18 15.44 -9.75
CA ASP A 130 -7.04 15.88 -10.89
C ASP A 130 -8.00 17.05 -10.57
N LYS A 131 -8.16 17.39 -9.29
CA LYS A 131 -9.04 18.48 -8.82
C LYS A 131 -8.27 19.74 -8.42
N VAL A 132 -6.94 19.65 -8.31
CA VAL A 132 -6.06 20.75 -7.91
C VAL A 132 -5.60 21.46 -9.16
#